data_AF-A0A2V8US35-F1
#
_entry.id   AF-A0A2V8US35-F1
#
_cell.length_a   1.000
_cell.length_b   1.000
_cell.length_c   1.000
_cell.angle_alpha   90.00
_cell.angle_beta   90.00
_cell.angle_gamma   90.00
#
_symmetry.space_group_name_H-M   'P 1'
#
loop_
_entity.id
_entity.type
_entity.pdbx_description
1 polymer ?
#
loop_
_entity_poly.entity_id
_entity_poly.type
_entity_poly.pdbx_seq_one_letter_code
_entity_poly.pdbx_strand_id
1 'polypeptide(L)'
;MKKIQIITDGACVGNPGPGGWAAILRCGNREYELYGYAPNTTNNRMELTAAIESLRALKEPCEVEIVTDSEYLKNGITQWIHNWKRNGWKTSAKKPVMNSDLWRELEQEAARHKATWSWTRGHASHEDNNRADELANTAAREQRASKSTAVCE
;
A
#
# COMPACT_ATOMS: atom_id res chain seq x y z
N MET A 1 9.16 -17.13 11.65
CA MET A 1 8.30 -16.00 11.23
C MET A 1 7.85 -16.31 9.81
N LYS A 2 6.56 -16.17 9.47
CA LYS A 2 6.09 -16.44 8.10
C LYS A 2 6.70 -15.40 7.15
N LYS A 3 7.10 -15.85 5.95
CA LYS A 3 7.60 -14.97 4.88
C LYS A 3 6.48 -14.68 3.90
N ILE A 4 6.21 -13.41 3.65
CA ILE A 4 5.11 -12.95 2.82
C ILE A 4 5.64 -11.92 1.84
N GLN A 5 5.37 -12.11 0.57
CA GLN A 5 5.57 -11.07 -0.44
C GLN A 5 4.23 -10.38 -0.70
N ILE A 6 4.24 -9.07 -0.72
CA ILE A 6 3.06 -8.22 -0.94
C ILE A 6 3.37 -7.32 -2.12
N ILE A 7 2.56 -7.39 -3.17
CA ILE A 7 2.62 -6.48 -4.31
C ILE A 7 1.45 -5.52 -4.16
N THR A 8 1.69 -4.21 -4.22
CA THR A 8 0.66 -3.18 -4.00
C THR A 8 0.57 -2.21 -5.15
N ASP A 9 -0.65 -1.74 -5.44
CA ASP A 9 -0.91 -0.70 -6.43
C ASP A 9 -2.12 0.16 -6.03
N GLY A 10 -2.17 1.40 -6.53
CA GLY A 10 -3.24 2.36 -6.32
C GLY A 10 -3.58 3.14 -7.59
N ALA A 11 -4.87 3.22 -7.90
CA ALA A 11 -5.39 3.91 -9.07
C ALA A 11 -6.41 4.98 -8.69
N CYS A 12 -6.53 6.03 -9.52
CA CYS A 12 -7.52 7.09 -9.34
C CYS A 12 -8.05 7.59 -10.69
N VAL A 13 -9.38 7.56 -10.87
CA VAL A 13 -10.07 8.10 -12.05
C VAL A 13 -10.29 9.59 -11.85
N GLY A 14 -9.34 10.39 -12.36
CA GLY A 14 -9.23 11.81 -11.99
C GLY A 14 -8.52 11.97 -10.65
N ASN A 15 -7.74 13.03 -10.46
CA ASN A 15 -6.87 13.18 -9.29
C ASN A 15 -6.97 14.59 -8.69
N PRO A 16 -7.92 14.84 -7.76
CA PRO A 16 -8.73 13.86 -7.04
C PRO A 16 -9.93 13.30 -7.82
N GLY A 17 -10.41 12.12 -7.41
CA GLY A 17 -11.57 11.43 -8.00
C GLY A 17 -11.84 10.06 -7.38
N PRO A 18 -12.74 9.24 -7.95
CA PRO A 18 -12.95 7.86 -7.54
C PRO A 18 -11.65 7.06 -7.65
N GLY A 19 -11.21 6.46 -6.55
CA GLY A 19 -9.97 5.69 -6.51
C GLY A 19 -10.16 4.29 -5.96
N GLY A 20 -9.18 3.44 -6.27
CA GLY A 20 -9.11 2.05 -5.88
C GLY A 20 -7.69 1.67 -5.50
N TRP A 21 -7.57 0.71 -4.61
CA TRP A 21 -6.30 0.17 -4.14
C TRP A 21 -6.36 -1.35 -4.25
N ALA A 22 -5.22 -1.99 -4.47
CA ALA A 22 -5.12 -3.44 -4.49
C ALA A 22 -3.79 -3.94 -3.93
N ALA A 23 -3.82 -5.17 -3.42
CA ALA A 23 -2.65 -5.88 -2.99
C ALA A 23 -2.77 -7.39 -3.29
N ILE A 24 -1.68 -7.97 -3.82
CA ILE A 24 -1.50 -9.41 -4.00
C ILE A 24 -0.56 -9.91 -2.91
N LEU A 25 -0.99 -10.88 -2.11
CA LEU A 25 -0.18 -11.47 -1.04
C LEU A 25 0.17 -12.92 -1.37
N ARG A 26 1.47 -13.23 -1.36
CA ARG A 26 2.03 -14.56 -1.58
C ARG A 26 2.56 -15.14 -0.27
N CYS A 27 2.02 -16.28 0.14
CA CYS A 27 2.34 -16.95 1.40
C CYS A 27 2.58 -18.45 1.15
N GLY A 28 3.83 -18.83 0.87
CA GLY A 28 4.14 -20.16 0.33
C GLY A 28 3.42 -20.35 -1.01
N ASN A 29 2.59 -21.38 -1.11
CA ASN A 29 1.81 -21.69 -2.32
C ASN A 29 0.42 -21.03 -2.36
N ARG A 30 0.08 -20.22 -1.34
CA ARG A 30 -1.21 -19.53 -1.27
C ARG A 30 -1.08 -18.11 -1.80
N GLU A 31 -2.12 -17.68 -2.51
CA GLU A 31 -2.28 -16.34 -3.06
C GLU A 31 -3.56 -15.73 -2.48
N TYR A 32 -3.51 -14.43 -2.19
CA TYR A 32 -4.66 -13.67 -1.71
C TYR A 32 -4.72 -12.34 -2.45
N GLU A 33 -5.89 -12.00 -2.98
CA GLU A 33 -6.18 -10.70 -3.61
C GLU A 33 -7.00 -9.84 -2.64
N LEU A 34 -6.47 -8.68 -2.28
CA LEU A 34 -7.17 -7.68 -1.49
C LEU A 34 -7.36 -6.43 -2.34
N TYR A 35 -8.54 -5.85 -2.34
CA TYR A 35 -8.79 -4.59 -3.02
C TYR A 35 -9.95 -3.84 -2.38
N GLY A 36 -9.95 -2.54 -2.55
CA GLY A 36 -10.99 -1.65 -2.04
C GLY A 36 -10.98 -0.32 -2.77
N TYR A 37 -11.87 0.57 -2.36
CA TYR A 37 -12.12 1.81 -3.08
C TYR A 37 -12.41 2.99 -2.14
N ALA A 38 -12.28 4.19 -2.69
CA ALA A 38 -12.75 5.42 -2.07
C ALA A 38 -13.42 6.33 -3.14
N PRO A 39 -14.63 6.87 -2.87
CA PRO A 39 -15.35 7.69 -3.86
C PRO A 39 -14.67 8.98 -4.28
N ASN A 40 -13.83 9.56 -3.41
CA ASN A 40 -13.10 10.78 -3.69
C ASN A 40 -11.76 10.77 -2.94
N THR A 41 -10.68 10.50 -3.67
CA THR A 41 -9.33 10.32 -3.14
C THR A 41 -8.28 10.79 -4.16
N THR A 42 -7.01 10.49 -3.93
CA THR A 42 -5.92 10.70 -4.88
C THR A 42 -5.15 9.41 -5.09
N ASN A 43 -4.36 9.34 -6.17
CA ASN A 43 -3.51 8.17 -6.46
C ASN A 43 -2.61 7.84 -5.26
N ASN A 44 -1.87 8.84 -4.77
CA ASN A 44 -0.95 8.67 -3.63
C ASN A 44 -1.63 8.14 -2.36
N ARG A 45 -2.90 8.50 -2.11
CA ARG A 45 -3.64 7.94 -0.97
C ARG A 45 -3.98 6.47 -1.20
N MET A 46 -4.32 6.07 -2.42
CA MET A 46 -4.62 4.67 -2.74
C MET A 46 -3.39 3.78 -2.66
N GLU A 47 -2.23 4.28 -3.12
CA GLU A 47 -0.92 3.60 -2.94
C GLU A 47 -0.62 3.31 -1.46
N LEU A 48 -0.79 4.33 -0.60
CA LEU A 48 -0.61 4.18 0.84
C LEU A 48 -1.64 3.20 1.43
N THR A 49 -2.89 3.29 0.99
CA THR A 49 -3.98 2.44 1.49
C THR A 49 -3.73 0.97 1.15
N ALA A 50 -3.24 0.66 -0.06
CA ALA A 50 -2.88 -0.70 -0.45
C ALA A 50 -1.85 -1.33 0.51
N ALA A 51 -0.81 -0.58 0.85
CA ALA A 51 0.21 -1.04 1.79
C ALA A 51 -0.33 -1.18 3.23
N ILE A 52 -1.17 -0.25 3.69
CA ILE A 52 -1.78 -0.30 5.03
C ILE A 52 -2.68 -1.52 5.16
N GLU A 53 -3.64 -1.70 4.24
CA GLU A 53 -4.65 -2.76 4.36
C GLU A 53 -4.06 -4.15 4.17
N SER A 54 -3.03 -4.29 3.32
CA SER A 54 -2.32 -5.56 3.16
C SER A 54 -1.54 -5.97 4.42
N LEU A 55 -0.88 -5.03 5.10
CA LEU A 55 -0.24 -5.28 6.39
C LEU A 55 -1.29 -5.58 7.48
N ARG A 56 -2.40 -4.84 7.50
CA ARG A 56 -3.48 -5.02 8.47
C ARG A 56 -4.15 -6.39 8.37
N ALA A 57 -4.19 -6.98 7.17
CA ALA A 57 -4.71 -8.33 6.94
C ALA A 57 -3.90 -9.44 7.63
N LEU A 58 -2.63 -9.18 7.95
CA LEU A 58 -1.75 -10.13 8.63
C LEU A 58 -2.09 -10.22 10.13
N LYS A 59 -2.39 -11.43 10.61
CA LYS A 59 -2.86 -11.68 11.99
C LYS A 59 -1.73 -11.82 13.02
N GLU A 60 -0.49 -12.02 12.56
CA GLU A 60 0.68 -12.20 13.42
C GLU A 60 1.92 -11.53 12.82
N PRO A 61 2.98 -11.27 13.63
CA PRO A 61 4.24 -10.75 13.12
C PRO A 61 4.84 -11.62 12.01
N CYS A 62 5.22 -10.99 10.90
CA CYS A 62 5.69 -11.63 9.67
C CYS A 62 6.99 -10.99 9.16
N GLU A 63 7.77 -11.71 8.38
CA GLU A 63 8.82 -11.16 7.51
C GLU A 63 8.16 -10.81 6.18
N VAL A 64 8.08 -9.52 5.86
CA VAL A 64 7.27 -9.02 4.75
C VAL A 64 8.14 -8.28 3.77
N GLU A 65 8.11 -8.67 2.49
CA GLU A 65 8.62 -7.85 1.39
C GLU A 65 7.45 -7.15 0.71
N ILE A 66 7.42 -5.81 0.79
CA ILE A 66 6.45 -4.99 0.07
C ILE A 66 7.09 -4.49 -1.22
N VAL A 67 6.48 -4.85 -2.34
CA VAL A 67 6.86 -4.47 -3.70
C VAL A 67 5.84 -3.48 -4.23
N THR A 68 6.31 -2.31 -4.67
CA THR A 68 5.48 -1.24 -5.23
C THR A 68 6.23 -0.54 -6.35
N ASP A 69 5.53 0.00 -7.33
CA ASP A 69 6.10 0.93 -8.31
C ASP A 69 5.95 2.41 -7.90
N SER A 70 5.27 2.67 -6.78
CA SER A 70 5.13 3.99 -6.18
C SER A 70 6.41 4.42 -5.48
N GLU A 71 7.20 5.25 -6.15
CA GLU A 71 8.33 5.94 -5.52
C GLU A 71 7.89 6.81 -4.33
N TYR A 72 6.65 7.34 -4.37
CA TYR A 72 6.07 8.11 -3.27
C TYR A 72 5.94 7.26 -2.00
N LEU A 73 5.38 6.06 -2.12
CA LEU A 73 5.27 5.09 -1.02
C LEU A 73 6.67 4.66 -0.55
N LYS A 74 7.49 4.13 -1.46
CA LYS A 74 8.80 3.56 -1.13
C LYS A 74 9.74 4.59 -0.50
N ASN A 75 9.89 5.78 -1.07
CA ASN A 75 10.79 6.79 -0.52
C ASN A 75 10.22 7.44 0.74
N GLY A 76 8.89 7.59 0.83
CA GLY A 76 8.26 8.14 2.02
C GLY A 76 8.49 7.29 3.26
N ILE A 77 8.27 5.98 3.19
CA ILE A 77 8.46 5.07 4.33
C ILE A 77 9.94 4.79 4.64
N THR A 78 10.82 4.76 3.64
CA THR A 78 12.25 4.41 3.86
C THR A 78 13.16 5.61 4.11
N GLN A 79 12.74 6.84 3.76
CA GLN A 79 13.61 8.02 3.84
C GLN A 79 12.92 9.19 4.53
N TRP A 80 11.76 9.62 4.04
CA TRP A 80 11.19 10.91 4.43
C TRP A 80 10.56 10.88 5.82
N ILE A 81 9.95 9.75 6.21
CA ILE A 81 9.22 9.60 7.47
C ILE A 81 10.10 9.89 8.70
N HIS A 82 11.38 9.53 8.65
CA HIS A 82 12.32 9.79 9.75
C HIS A 82 12.47 11.28 10.05
N ASN A 83 12.57 12.10 8.99
CA ASN A 83 12.66 13.55 9.11
C ASN A 83 11.32 14.16 9.50
N TRP A 84 10.21 13.68 8.95
CA TRP A 84 8.88 14.15 9.32
C TRP A 84 8.59 13.93 10.81
N LYS A 85 8.91 12.75 11.34
CA LYS A 85 8.76 12.46 12.78
C LYS A 85 9.59 13.38 13.65
N ARG A 86 10.87 13.56 13.30
CA ARG A 86 11.77 14.49 14.01
C ARG A 86 11.22 15.92 14.02
N ASN A 87 10.57 16.34 12.94
CA ASN A 87 10.04 17.69 12.78
C ASN A 87 8.56 17.83 13.18
N GLY A 88 8.00 16.87 13.92
CA GLY A 88 6.62 16.93 14.41
C GLY A 88 5.57 16.88 13.28
N TRP A 89 5.83 16.08 12.25
CA TRP A 89 4.99 15.92 11.05
C TRP A 89 4.80 17.20 10.23
N LYS A 90 5.87 17.99 10.13
CA LYS A 90 5.95 19.19 9.28
C LYS A 90 7.06 19.07 8.23
N THR A 91 6.81 19.68 7.07
CA THR A 91 7.80 19.82 5.99
C THR A 91 8.86 20.87 6.35
N SER A 92 9.93 20.97 5.54
CA SER A 92 10.94 22.04 5.68
C SER A 92 10.33 23.44 5.62
N ALA A 93 9.23 23.61 4.88
CA ALA A 93 8.45 24.84 4.79
C ALA A 93 7.50 25.06 6.00
N LYS A 94 7.64 24.26 7.07
CA LYS A 94 6.80 24.27 8.29
C LYS A 94 5.30 24.00 8.06
N LYS A 95 4.94 23.48 6.89
CA LYS A 95 3.56 23.07 6.57
C LYS A 95 3.31 21.63 7.06
N PRO A 96 2.07 21.26 7.38
CA PRO A 96 1.73 19.87 7.64
C PRO A 96 2.16 18.96 6.49
N VAL A 97 2.66 17.76 6.82
CA VAL A 97 2.98 16.74 5.82
C VAL A 97 1.69 16.25 5.16
N MET A 98 1.65 16.22 3.83
CA MET A 98 0.52 15.68 3.09
C MET A 98 0.33 14.19 3.40
N ASN A 99 -0.92 13.76 3.55
CA ASN A 99 -1.28 12.38 3.91
C ASN A 99 -0.66 11.90 5.24
N SER A 100 -0.36 12.82 6.16
CA SER A 100 0.24 12.47 7.46
C SER A 100 -0.62 11.51 8.31
N ASP A 101 -1.94 11.49 8.07
CA ASP A 101 -2.87 10.49 8.59
C ASP A 101 -2.45 9.07 8.16
N LEU A 102 -2.37 8.83 6.84
CA LEU A 102 -2.03 7.52 6.30
C LEU A 102 -0.58 7.12 6.58
N TRP A 103 0.36 8.07 6.57
CA TRP A 103 1.76 7.76 6.89
C TRP A 103 1.95 7.27 8.32
N ARG A 104 1.17 7.80 9.27
CA ARG A 104 1.19 7.33 10.67
C ARG A 104 0.61 5.93 10.80
N GLU A 105 -0.50 5.67 10.12
CA GLU A 105 -1.09 4.32 10.06
C GLU A 105 -0.14 3.31 9.43
N LEU A 106 0.47 3.65 8.30
CA LEU A 106 1.43 2.80 7.60
C LEU A 106 2.62 2.45 8.48
N GLU A 107 3.19 3.44 9.19
CA GLU A 107 4.29 3.18 10.12
C GLU A 107 3.86 2.23 11.24
N GLN A 108 2.68 2.45 11.82
CA GLN A 108 2.17 1.62 12.90
C GLN A 108 1.98 0.17 12.45
N GLU A 109 1.37 -0.04 11.28
CA GLU A 109 1.17 -1.38 10.74
C GLU A 109 2.50 -2.03 10.35
N ALA A 110 3.39 -1.31 9.68
CA ALA A 110 4.70 -1.83 9.28
C ALA A 110 5.56 -2.23 10.49
N ALA A 111 5.47 -1.51 11.62
CA ALA A 111 6.22 -1.80 12.84
C ALA A 111 5.82 -3.12 13.52
N ARG A 112 4.66 -3.70 13.19
CA ARG A 112 4.25 -5.03 13.64
C ARG A 112 5.04 -6.16 12.97
N HIS A 113 5.73 -5.86 11.87
CA HIS A 113 6.39 -6.82 11.00
C HIS A 113 7.89 -6.49 10.82
N LYS A 114 8.66 -7.46 10.35
CA LYS A 114 9.98 -7.21 9.76
C LYS A 114 9.79 -6.87 8.29
N ALA A 115 9.43 -5.61 8.02
CA ALA A 115 9.10 -5.14 6.68
C ALA A 115 10.32 -4.65 5.90
N THR A 116 10.48 -5.11 4.66
CA THR A 116 11.42 -4.59 3.65
C THR A 116 10.64 -4.02 2.47
N TRP A 117 11.18 -2.98 1.85
CA TRP A 117 10.50 -2.22 0.79
C TRP A 117 11.31 -2.26 -0.50
N SER A 118 10.72 -2.83 -1.55
CA SER A 118 11.32 -2.99 -2.87
C SER A 118 10.56 -2.13 -3.87
N TRP A 119 11.29 -1.38 -4.69
CA TRP A 119 10.70 -0.66 -5.81
C TRP A 119 10.83 -1.50 -7.08
N THR A 120 9.77 -1.59 -7.85
CA THR A 120 9.79 -2.18 -9.20
C THR A 120 9.35 -1.16 -10.23
N ARG A 121 9.71 -1.37 -11.48
CA ARG A 121 9.21 -0.53 -12.58
C ARG A 121 7.77 -0.94 -12.88
N GLY A 122 6.86 0.02 -12.88
CA GLY A 122 5.45 -0.19 -13.22
C GLY A 122 5.24 -0.84 -14.59
N HIS A 123 4.21 -1.68 -14.69
CA HIS A 123 3.74 -2.39 -15.90
C HIS A 123 4.80 -3.19 -16.69
N ALA A 124 5.87 -3.65 -16.04
CA ALA A 124 6.90 -4.50 -16.67
C ALA A 124 6.74 -5.95 -16.23
N SER A 125 6.45 -6.87 -17.18
CA SER A 125 6.60 -8.36 -17.14
C SER A 125 6.28 -9.16 -15.86
N HIS A 126 5.76 -8.55 -14.80
CA HIS A 126 5.44 -9.15 -13.51
C HIS A 126 3.92 -9.28 -13.41
N GLU A 127 3.45 -10.53 -13.46
CA GLU A 127 2.02 -10.87 -13.45
C GLU A 127 1.30 -10.27 -12.23
N ASP A 128 1.91 -10.35 -11.05
CA ASP A 128 1.32 -9.83 -9.81
C ASP A 128 1.17 -8.29 -9.81
N ASN A 129 2.12 -7.56 -10.43
CA ASN A 129 2.01 -6.10 -10.57
C ASN A 129 0.89 -5.72 -11.53
N ASN A 130 0.82 -6.38 -12.69
CA ASN A 130 -0.26 -6.14 -13.65
C ASN A 130 -1.62 -6.49 -13.06
N ARG A 131 -1.67 -7.53 -12.22
CA ARG A 131 -2.89 -7.95 -11.53
C ARG A 131 -3.32 -6.94 -10.46
N ALA A 132 -2.38 -6.42 -9.68
CA ALA A 132 -2.65 -5.35 -8.71
C ALA A 132 -3.19 -4.09 -9.41
N ASP A 133 -2.57 -3.66 -10.52
CA ASP A 133 -3.03 -2.53 -11.33
C ASP A 133 -4.46 -2.73 -11.85
N GLU A 134 -4.74 -3.90 -12.42
CA GLU A 134 -6.07 -4.26 -12.93
C GLU A 134 -7.13 -4.18 -11.83
N LEU A 135 -6.84 -4.76 -10.66
CA LEU A 135 -7.74 -4.75 -9.51
C LEU A 135 -7.96 -3.34 -8.95
N ALA A 136 -6.91 -2.54 -8.84
CA ALA A 136 -7.00 -1.17 -8.35
C ALA A 136 -7.85 -0.30 -9.31
N ASN A 137 -7.61 -0.41 -10.62
CA ASN A 137 -8.41 0.29 -11.63
C ASN A 137 -9.87 -0.16 -11.64
N THR A 138 -10.11 -1.47 -11.50
CA THR A 138 -11.48 -2.02 -11.43
C THR A 138 -12.18 -1.52 -10.18
N ALA A 139 -11.54 -1.58 -9.02
CA ALA A 139 -12.09 -1.06 -7.76
C ALA A 139 -12.38 0.45 -7.84
N ALA A 140 -11.52 1.23 -8.49
CA ALA A 140 -11.72 2.66 -8.69
C ALA A 140 -12.98 2.96 -9.52
N ARG A 141 -13.18 2.22 -10.61
CA ARG A 141 -14.31 2.43 -11.55
C ARG A 141 -15.62 1.87 -11.02
N GLU A 142 -15.59 0.66 -10.47
CA GLU A 142 -16.77 -0.06 -10.02
C GLU A 142 -17.15 0.27 -8.57
N GLN A 143 -16.25 0.91 -7.82
CA GLN A 143 -16.45 1.22 -6.40
C GLN A 143 -16.82 -0.06 -5.63
N ARG A 144 -15.97 -1.08 -5.78
CA ARG A 144 -16.13 -2.41 -5.21
C ARG A 144 -14.89 -2.85 -4.43
N ALA A 145 -15.10 -3.62 -3.36
CA ALA A 145 -14.05 -4.18 -2.52
C ALA A 145 -14.10 -5.71 -2.51
N SER A 146 -12.96 -6.33 -2.19
CA SER A 146 -12.87 -7.77 -1.96
C SER A 146 -13.59 -8.16 -0.67
N LYS A 147 -13.94 -9.44 -0.53
CA LYS A 147 -14.48 -9.95 0.74
C LYS A 147 -13.35 -10.05 1.76
N SER A 148 -13.63 -9.67 3.01
CA SER A 148 -12.67 -9.80 4.11
C SER A 148 -12.20 -11.25 4.22
N THR A 149 -10.90 -11.46 4.01
CA THR A 149 -10.25 -12.77 4.07
C THR A 149 -9.03 -12.64 4.97
N ALA A 150 -8.94 -13.51 5.98
CA ALA A 150 -7.74 -13.59 6.79
C ALA A 150 -6.61 -14.27 6.00
N VAL A 151 -5.43 -13.66 6.01
CA VAL A 151 -4.29 -14.10 5.21
C VAL A 151 -3.39 -15.01 6.04
N CYS A 152 -2.98 -16.13 5.45
CA CYS A 152 -2.09 -17.12 6.06
C CYS A 152 -2.58 -17.74 7.39
N GLU A 153 -3.90 -17.92 7.58
CA GLU A 153 -4.43 -18.77 8.66
C GLU A 153 -4.11 -20.26 8.46
#